data_AF-A0A967SIJ2-F1
#
_entry.id   AF-A0A967SIJ2-F1
#
_cell.length_a   1.000
_cell.length_b   1.000
_cell.length_c   1.000
_cell.angle_alpha   90.00
_cell.angle_beta   90.00
_cell.angle_gamma   90.00
#
_symmetry.space_group_name_H-M   'P 1'
#
loop_
_entity.id
_entity.type
_entity.pdbx_description
1 polymer ?
#
loop_
_entity_poly.entity_id
_entity_poly.type
_entity_poly.pdbx_seq_one_letter_code
_entity_poly.pdbx_strand_id
1 'polypeptide(L)'
;LGRIAEGYDLVIASRFAPAGRPGPLSRLGGRALRVLFPLGAVRDYTGGLRAYSVRALRRVKKSYGRLIEERSRAANLELLLR
;
A
#
# COMPACT_ATOMS: atom_id res chain seq x y z
N LEU A 1 2.72 -14.78 2.53
CA LEU A 1 2.16 -14.74 3.90
C LEU A 1 3.23 -14.74 5.00
N GLY A 2 4.43 -15.32 4.78
CA GLY A 2 5.52 -15.37 5.78
C GLY A 2 5.83 -14.03 6.46
N ARG A 3 6.01 -12.94 5.69
CA ARG A 3 6.27 -11.60 6.25
C ARG A 3 5.16 -11.08 7.18
N ILE A 4 3.88 -11.37 6.93
CA ILE A 4 2.82 -10.95 7.86
C ILE A 4 2.91 -11.76 9.17
N ALA A 5 3.24 -13.06 9.07
CA ALA A 5 3.43 -13.92 10.24
C ALA A 5 4.68 -13.52 11.06
N GLU A 6 5.69 -12.93 10.42
CA GLU A 6 6.85 -12.31 11.09
C GLU A 6 6.50 -11.03 11.88
N GLY A 7 5.24 -10.59 11.85
CA GLY A 7 4.75 -9.44 12.62
C GLY A 7 4.67 -8.12 11.86
N TYR A 8 4.87 -8.12 10.54
CA TYR A 8 4.72 -6.91 9.74
C TYR A 8 3.24 -6.51 9.59
N ASP A 9 2.95 -5.22 9.78
CA ASP A 9 1.61 -4.67 9.65
C ASP A 9 1.16 -4.47 8.20
N LEU A 10 2.11 -4.31 7.27
CA LEU A 10 1.87 -4.13 5.84
C LEU A 10 3.00 -4.77 5.04
N VAL A 11 2.64 -5.57 4.04
CA VAL A 11 3.56 -6.16 3.07
C VAL A 11 3.06 -5.85 1.67
N ILE A 12 3.90 -5.23 0.84
CA ILE A 12 3.57 -4.86 -0.54
C ILE A 12 4.39 -5.72 -1.49
N ALA A 13 3.74 -6.38 -2.44
CA ALA A 13 4.42 -7.05 -3.54
C ALA A 13 4.88 -6.00 -4.58
N SER A 14 5.94 -5.28 -4.21
CA SER A 14 6.41 -4.10 -4.93
C SER A 14 7.07 -4.45 -6.26
N ARG A 15 6.63 -3.80 -7.34
CA ARG A 15 7.31 -3.87 -8.64
C ARG A 15 8.63 -3.08 -8.67
N PHE A 16 8.95 -2.34 -7.61
CA PHE A 16 10.23 -1.63 -7.44
C PHE A 16 11.22 -2.39 -6.57
N ALA A 17 10.87 -3.61 -6.11
CA ALA A 17 11.83 -4.53 -5.49
C ALA A 17 12.90 -4.98 -6.51
N PRO A 18 14.05 -5.53 -6.08
CA PRO A 18 15.15 -5.89 -6.98
C PRO A 18 14.75 -6.78 -8.18
N ALA A 19 13.82 -7.72 -7.99
CA ALA A 19 13.31 -8.58 -9.06
C ALA A 19 12.11 -7.99 -9.83
N GLY A 20 11.63 -6.81 -9.42
CA GLY A 20 10.47 -6.15 -9.97
C GLY A 20 10.75 -5.43 -11.29
N ARG A 21 9.73 -5.30 -12.13
CA ARG A 21 9.80 -4.59 -13.42
C ARG A 21 8.68 -3.55 -13.50
N PRO A 22 8.90 -2.32 -12.98
CA PRO A 22 7.87 -1.30 -12.97
C PRO A 22 7.78 -0.65 -14.36
N GLY A 23 6.57 -0.63 -14.93
CA GLY A 23 6.28 0.08 -16.18
C GLY A 23 6.38 1.61 -16.04
N PRO A 24 6.46 2.36 -17.15
CA PRO A 24 6.75 3.80 -17.15
C PRO A 24 5.72 4.61 -16.35
N LEU A 25 4.42 4.35 -16.54
CA LEU A 25 3.35 5.02 -15.79
C LEU A 25 3.44 4.75 -14.28
N SER A 26 3.83 3.54 -13.89
CA SER A 26 3.99 3.20 -12.48
C SER A 26 5.17 3.92 -11.85
N ARG A 27 6.28 4.11 -12.59
CA ARG A 27 7.43 4.89 -12.12
C ARG A 27 7.05 6.36 -11.90
N LEU A 28 6.33 6.96 -12.85
CA LEU A 28 5.90 8.36 -12.74
C LEU A 28 4.90 8.54 -11.59
N GLY A 29 3.84 7.75 -11.55
CA GLY A 29 2.83 7.81 -10.49
C GLY A 29 3.41 7.49 -9.11
N GLY A 30 4.31 6.50 -9.01
CA GLY A 30 4.98 6.16 -7.77
C GLY A 30 5.90 7.27 -7.26
N ARG A 31 6.61 7.98 -8.14
CA ARG A 31 7.42 9.15 -7.76
C ARG A 31 6.53 10.31 -7.30
N ALA A 32 5.49 10.65 -8.06
CA ALA A 32 4.57 11.73 -7.70
C ALA A 32 3.91 11.47 -6.33
N LEU A 33 3.35 10.28 -6.12
CA LEU A 33 2.71 9.93 -4.85
C LEU A 33 3.70 9.85 -3.70
N ARG A 34 4.95 9.46 -3.93
CA ARG A 34 5.99 9.49 -2.87
C ARG A 34 6.36 10.90 -2.44
N VAL A 35 6.29 11.87 -3.35
CA VAL A 35 6.50 13.30 -3.02
C VAL A 35 5.31 13.84 -2.23
N LEU A 36 4.08 13.50 -2.64
CA LEU A 36 2.87 13.98 -1.97
C LEU A 36 2.63 13.32 -0.61
N PHE A 37 2.96 12.03 -0.48
CA PHE A 37 2.65 11.21 0.69
C PHE A 37 3.87 10.37 1.09
N PRO A 38 4.85 10.93 1.81
CA PRO A 38 6.07 10.22 2.16
C PRO A 38 5.83 9.17 3.27
N LEU A 39 5.37 7.97 2.89
CA LEU A 39 5.14 6.83 3.79
C LEU A 39 6.40 5.96 3.98
N GLY A 40 7.43 6.53 4.59
CA GLY A 40 8.65 5.80 4.98
C GLY A 40 9.26 4.96 3.85
N ALA A 41 9.30 3.64 4.04
CA ALA A 41 9.90 2.68 3.10
C ALA A 41 9.01 2.33 1.88
N VAL A 42 7.79 2.86 1.80
CA VAL A 42 6.86 2.55 0.71
C VAL A 42 7.33 3.17 -0.61
N ARG A 43 7.43 2.32 -1.64
CA ARG A 43 7.84 2.70 -3.01
C ARG A 43 6.78 2.43 -4.07
N ASP A 44 5.92 1.44 -3.87
CA ASP A 44 4.86 1.07 -4.82
C ASP A 44 3.48 1.50 -4.29
N TYR A 45 3.10 2.75 -4.56
CA TYR A 45 1.81 3.30 -4.14
C TYR A 45 0.66 2.80 -5.03
N THR A 46 0.96 2.49 -6.30
CA THR A 46 -0.04 2.19 -7.34
C THR A 46 -0.25 0.69 -7.58
N GLY A 47 0.63 -0.16 -7.07
CA GLY A 47 0.50 -1.62 -7.14
C GLY A 47 -0.68 -2.13 -6.31
N GLY A 48 -1.47 -3.05 -6.84
CA GLY A 48 -2.67 -3.57 -6.14
C GLY A 48 -2.41 -4.72 -5.17
N LEU A 49 -1.26 -5.39 -5.26
CA LEU A 49 -1.00 -6.60 -4.49
C LEU A 49 -0.29 -6.27 -3.17
N ARG A 50 -1.04 -6.36 -2.08
CA ARG A 50 -0.61 -6.02 -0.71
C ARG A 50 -1.36 -6.85 0.32
N ALA A 51 -0.75 -7.05 1.47
CA ALA A 51 -1.35 -7.71 2.62
C ALA A 51 -1.21 -6.81 3.85
N TYR A 52 -2.26 -6.73 4.65
CA TYR A 52 -2.29 -5.99 5.90
C TYR A 52 -2.51 -6.96 7.05
N SER A 53 -1.89 -6.70 8.19
CA SER A 53 -2.20 -7.44 9.41
C SER A 53 -3.63 -7.11 9.86
N VAL A 54 -4.30 -8.08 10.49
CA VAL A 54 -5.64 -7.85 11.08
C VAL A 54 -5.58 -6.73 12.13
N ARG A 55 -4.47 -6.62 12.87
CA ARG A 55 -4.25 -5.57 13.87
C ARG A 55 -4.25 -4.18 13.23
N ALA A 56 -3.52 -4.00 12.13
CA ALA A 56 -3.48 -2.74 11.39
C ALA A 56 -4.87 -2.36 10.86
N LEU A 57 -5.56 -3.31 10.21
CA LEU A 57 -6.91 -3.08 9.69
C LEU A 57 -7.91 -2.71 10.80
N ARG A 58 -7.85 -3.37 11.96
CA ARG A 58 -8.71 -3.00 13.10
C ARG A 58 -8.43 -1.59 13.62
N ARG A 59 -7.16 -1.15 13.62
CA ARG A 59 -6.80 0.22 14.01
C ARG A 59 -7.40 1.24 13.04
N VAL A 60 -7.22 1.01 11.74
CA VAL A 60 -7.81 1.86 10.69
C VAL A 60 -9.33 1.90 10.81
N LYS A 61 -9.98 0.74 10.97
CA LYS A 61 -11.44 0.66 11.17
C LYS A 61 -11.92 1.45 12.39
N LYS A 62 -11.17 1.40 13.49
CA LYS A 62 -11.51 2.14 14.72
C LYS A 62 -11.39 3.65 14.52
N SER A 63 -10.41 4.11 13.75
CA SER A 63 -10.17 5.54 13.52
C SER A 63 -11.07 6.15 12.44
N TYR A 64 -11.38 5.40 11.38
CA TYR A 64 -12.05 5.92 10.17
C TYR A 64 -13.42 5.27 9.90
N GLY A 65 -13.86 4.32 10.72
CA GLY A 65 -15.12 3.60 10.52
C GLY A 65 -15.01 2.57 9.40
N ARG A 66 -15.36 2.95 8.16
CA ARG A 66 -15.22 2.04 7.00
C ARG A 66 -13.76 1.94 6.58
N LEU A 67 -13.33 0.76 6.15
CA LEU A 67 -11.95 0.54 5.70
C LEU A 67 -11.68 1.19 4.34
N ILE A 68 -12.64 1.07 3.43
CA ILE A 68 -12.58 1.57 2.06
C ILE A 68 -13.95 2.13 1.72
N GLU A 69 -13.98 3.30 1.10
CA GLU A 69 -15.16 3.92 0.52
C GLU A 69 -15.13 3.87 -1.01
N GLU A 70 -13.95 3.96 -1.60
CA GLU A 70 -13.72 3.94 -3.04
C GLU A 70 -13.97 2.55 -3.64
N ARG A 71 -14.55 2.50 -4.85
CA ARG A 71 -14.85 1.22 -5.54
C ARG A 71 -13.94 0.97 -6.74
N SER A 72 -13.13 1.94 -7.13
CA SER A 72 -12.14 1.82 -8.19
C SER A 72 -10.80 1.28 -7.68
N ARG A 73 -9.81 1.24 -8.58
CA ARG A 73 -8.43 0.88 -8.23
C ARG A 73 -7.82 1.81 -7.19
N ALA A 74 -8.35 3.04 -7.04
CA ALA A 74 -7.90 3.99 -6.03
C ALA A 74 -8.18 3.56 -4.59
N ALA A 75 -9.07 2.58 -4.36
CA ALA A 75 -9.28 1.95 -3.06
C ALA A 75 -7.99 1.42 -2.41
N ASN A 76 -7.05 0.95 -3.24
CA ASN A 76 -5.74 0.51 -2.77
C ASN A 76 -4.90 1.66 -2.22
N LEU A 77 -4.97 2.83 -2.85
CA LEU A 77 -4.27 4.02 -2.39
C LEU A 77 -4.97 4.59 -1.15
N GLU A 78 -6.30 4.64 -1.14
CA GLU A 78 -7.10 5.06 0.01
C GLU A 78 -6.71 4.29 1.27
N LEU A 79 -6.73 2.94 1.23
CA LEU A 79 -6.39 2.12 2.39
C LEU A 79 -4.91 2.23 2.81
N LEU A 80 -4.02 2.66 1.92
CA LEU A 80 -2.60 2.88 2.25
C LEU A 80 -2.37 4.18 3.02
N LEU A 81 -3.21 5.18 2.77
CA LEU A 81 -3.09 6.53 3.33
C LEU A 81 -3.84 6.69 4.67
N ARG A 82 -4.66 5.70 5.05
CA ARG A 82 -5.37 5.62 6.34
C ARG A 82 -4.57 4.81 7.37
#